data_AF-A0A2T4VBM8-F1
#
_entry.id   AF-A0A2T4VBM8-F1
#
_cell.length_a   1.000
_cell.length_b   1.000
_cell.length_c   1.000
_cell.angle_alpha   90.00
_cell.angle_beta   90.00
_cell.angle_gamma   90.00
#
_symmetry.space_group_name_H-M   'P 1'
#
loop_
_entity.id
_entity.type
_entity.pdbx_description
1 polymer ?
#
loop_
_entity_poly.entity_id
_entity_poly.type
_entity_poly.pdbx_seq_one_letter_code
_entity_poly.pdbx_strand_id
1 'polypeptide(L)'
;MKLGWTVVLLMLFAGCGSINEASGSLGTKPTPSPGAKPAVKKELPWLTVPGGRMKTTLFYGPWQCRQEFINQCQMECAGEGYPLMGCMWLADLKFDWEGSIILLPVDVDAGSRYGIYHCCCKFPTRTKAENEVARQGWKNVMKSFRKSWSERFGEWPVEKGKSWPGHHIRDLWHGGDPVDPNNIFPAQPDVHDVHTEQYPACYDGKAPWNTVGPNLPYTDN
;
A
#
# COMPACT_ATOMS: atom_id res chain seq x y z
N MET A 1 -26.93 -38.02 -42.58
CA MET A 1 -26.84 -36.84 -41.69
C MET A 1 -25.43 -36.81 -41.12
N LYS A 2 -24.61 -35.83 -41.50
CA LYS A 2 -23.20 -35.75 -41.11
C LYS A 2 -23.10 -35.04 -39.75
N LEU A 3 -22.59 -35.73 -38.74
CA LEU A 3 -22.21 -35.15 -37.45
C LEU A 3 -20.98 -34.25 -37.68
N GLY A 4 -21.17 -32.93 -37.62
CA GLY A 4 -20.07 -31.98 -37.58
C GLY A 4 -19.52 -31.92 -36.16
N TRP A 5 -18.28 -32.36 -35.96
CA TRP A 5 -17.53 -32.05 -34.75
C TRP A 5 -17.16 -30.57 -34.76
N THR A 6 -17.76 -29.79 -33.86
CA THR A 6 -17.31 -28.44 -33.54
C THR A 6 -16.22 -28.55 -32.49
N VAL A 7 -14.96 -28.36 -32.90
CA VAL A 7 -13.85 -28.15 -31.98
C VAL A 7 -13.96 -26.73 -31.44
N VAL A 8 -14.33 -26.58 -30.17
CA VAL A 8 -14.28 -25.30 -29.47
C VAL A 8 -12.83 -25.11 -29.00
N LEU A 9 -12.08 -24.30 -29.76
CA LEU A 9 -10.75 -23.86 -29.39
C LEU A 9 -10.88 -22.73 -28.36
N LEU A 10 -10.71 -23.05 -27.06
CA LEU A 10 -10.55 -22.02 -26.03
C LEU A 10 -9.17 -21.37 -26.21
N MET A 11 -9.14 -20.20 -26.87
CA MET A 11 -7.97 -19.32 -26.83
C MET A 11 -7.96 -18.60 -25.48
N LEU A 12 -7.08 -19.05 -24.59
CA LEU A 12 -6.68 -18.29 -23.41
C LEU A 12 -5.87 -17.07 -23.88
N PHE A 13 -6.49 -15.89 -23.82
CA PHE A 13 -5.75 -14.64 -23.91
C PHE A 13 -4.80 -14.56 -22.71
N ALA A 14 -3.50 -14.70 -22.97
CA ALA A 14 -2.45 -14.27 -22.08
C ALA A 14 -2.54 -12.73 -21.96
N GLY A 15 -3.30 -12.27 -20.97
CA GLY A 15 -3.23 -10.88 -20.53
C GLY A 15 -1.93 -10.69 -19.74
N CYS A 16 -1.01 -9.88 -20.25
CA CYS A 16 0.06 -9.29 -19.45
C CYS A 16 -0.55 -8.33 -18.42
N GLY A 17 -1.04 -8.87 -17.31
CA GLY A 17 -1.29 -8.14 -16.08
C GLY A 17 -0.12 -8.35 -15.13
N SER A 18 0.42 -7.29 -14.55
CA SER A 18 1.43 -7.39 -13.50
C SER A 18 0.87 -8.21 -12.33
N ILE A 19 1.35 -9.44 -12.24
CA ILE A 19 1.12 -10.39 -11.15
C ILE A 19 1.81 -9.90 -9.88
N ASN A 20 1.12 -9.06 -9.11
CA ASN A 20 1.37 -8.96 -7.69
C ASN A 20 0.55 -10.06 -7.00
N GLU A 21 1.22 -11.15 -6.68
CA GLU A 21 0.81 -12.23 -5.76
C GLU A 21 -0.58 -12.84 -5.98
N ALA A 22 -0.72 -13.60 -7.08
CA ALA A 22 -1.54 -14.81 -7.10
C ALA A 22 -0.62 -16.04 -7.19
N SER A 23 0.28 -16.22 -6.23
CA SER A 23 0.95 -17.51 -6.04
C SER A 23 0.06 -18.36 -5.13
N GLY A 24 -0.78 -19.17 -5.76
CA GLY A 24 -1.37 -20.35 -5.13
C GLY A 24 -0.24 -21.32 -4.76
N SER A 25 0.33 -21.10 -3.58
CA SER A 25 1.07 -22.13 -2.86
C SER A 25 0.25 -22.44 -1.63
N LEU A 26 -0.08 -23.73 -1.44
CA LEU A 26 -0.38 -24.32 -0.14
C LEU A 26 0.91 -24.21 0.72
N GLY A 27 1.26 -22.97 1.06
CA GLY A 27 2.48 -22.57 1.72
C GLY A 27 2.10 -21.96 3.06
N THR A 28 2.74 -22.44 4.11
CA THR A 28 2.64 -21.99 5.49
C THR A 28 2.48 -20.47 5.59
N LYS A 29 1.42 -20.04 6.29
CA LYS A 29 1.22 -18.63 6.68
C LYS A 29 2.56 -18.08 7.24
N PRO A 30 3.04 -16.92 6.77
CA PRO A 30 4.24 -16.31 7.33
C PRO A 30 4.08 -16.20 8.85
N THR A 31 4.96 -16.86 9.60
CA THR A 31 4.96 -16.78 11.06
C THR A 31 5.47 -15.39 11.44
N PRO A 32 4.72 -14.60 12.24
CA PRO A 32 5.16 -13.29 12.68
C PRO A 32 6.47 -13.42 13.46
N SER A 33 7.43 -12.54 13.21
CA SER A 33 8.53 -12.35 14.16
C SER A 33 7.97 -11.87 15.50
N PRO A 34 8.51 -12.31 16.65
CA PRO A 34 7.93 -11.96 17.94
C PRO A 34 7.95 -10.44 18.15
N GLY A 35 6.77 -9.81 18.31
CA GLY A 35 6.63 -8.72 19.27
C GLY A 35 6.37 -7.28 18.81
N ALA A 36 5.91 -6.97 17.59
CA ALA A 36 5.38 -5.62 17.33
C ALA A 36 3.86 -5.65 17.13
N LYS A 37 3.12 -4.94 17.99
CA LYS A 37 1.75 -4.53 17.65
C LYS A 37 1.83 -3.56 16.47
N PRO A 38 0.86 -3.56 15.54
CA PRO A 38 0.77 -2.44 14.61
C PRO A 38 0.61 -1.16 15.45
N ALA A 39 1.30 -0.08 15.06
CA ALA A 39 1.23 1.18 15.81
C ALA A 39 -0.24 1.60 15.96
N VAL A 40 -1.03 1.34 14.91
CA VAL A 40 -2.47 1.58 14.85
C VAL A 40 -3.11 0.54 13.93
N LYS A 41 -4.30 0.04 14.31
CA LYS A 41 -5.19 -0.76 13.46
C LYS A 41 -6.48 0.04 13.24
N LYS A 42 -6.90 0.16 11.97
CA LYS A 42 -8.19 0.78 11.60
C LYS A 42 -8.96 -0.12 10.67
N GLU A 43 -10.08 -0.63 11.17
CA GLU A 43 -11.05 -1.36 10.35
C GLU A 43 -12.00 -0.38 9.67
N LEU A 44 -12.16 -0.53 8.36
CA LEU A 44 -13.17 0.19 7.57
C LEU A 44 -14.47 -0.62 7.51
N PRO A 45 -15.61 0.03 7.19
CA PRO A 45 -16.88 -0.67 7.03
C PRO A 45 -16.83 -1.74 5.94
N TRP A 46 -17.73 -2.73 6.03
CA TRP A 46 -17.97 -3.65 4.93
C TRP A 46 -18.58 -2.91 3.74
N LEU A 47 -18.03 -3.16 2.56
CA LEU A 47 -18.53 -2.66 1.29
C LEU A 47 -19.14 -3.80 0.49
N THR A 48 -20.36 -3.61 -0.02
CA THR A 48 -20.96 -4.54 -0.96
C THR A 48 -20.29 -4.39 -2.31
N VAL A 49 -19.80 -5.50 -2.86
CA VAL A 49 -19.16 -5.58 -4.17
C VAL A 49 -19.83 -6.68 -5.00
N PRO A 50 -19.71 -6.67 -6.34
CA PRO A 50 -20.22 -7.77 -7.13
C PRO A 50 -19.70 -9.13 -6.63
N GLY A 51 -20.62 -10.06 -6.33
CA GLY A 51 -20.29 -11.41 -5.84
C GLY A 51 -20.12 -11.56 -4.32
N GLY A 52 -20.14 -10.48 -3.53
CA GLY A 52 -19.98 -10.60 -2.08
C GLY A 52 -19.85 -9.27 -1.33
N ARG A 53 -19.09 -9.29 -0.25
CA ARG A 53 -18.71 -8.12 0.53
C ARG A 53 -17.21 -8.12 0.80
N MET A 54 -16.63 -6.94 0.90
CA MET A 54 -15.22 -6.77 1.25
C MET A 54 -15.05 -5.86 2.46
N LYS A 55 -14.02 -6.12 3.26
CA LYS A 55 -13.60 -5.28 4.38
C LYS A 55 -12.14 -4.91 4.20
N THR A 56 -11.83 -3.63 4.31
CA THR A 56 -10.45 -3.15 4.33
C THR A 56 -10.03 -2.89 5.77
N THR A 57 -8.89 -3.43 6.16
CA THR A 57 -8.23 -3.14 7.45
C THR A 57 -6.88 -2.50 7.18
N LEU A 58 -6.64 -1.34 7.79
CA LEU A 58 -5.39 -0.60 7.71
C LEU A 58 -4.55 -0.89 8.95
N PHE A 59 -3.32 -1.34 8.74
CA PHE A 59 -2.30 -1.51 9.76
C PHE A 59 -1.19 -0.49 9.51
N TYR A 60 -0.74 0.18 10.55
CA TYR A 60 0.29 1.22 10.42
C TYR A 60 1.59 0.84 11.13
N GLY A 61 2.70 1.14 10.47
CA GLY A 61 4.06 1.05 11.00
C GLY A 61 4.51 2.35 11.67
N PRO A 62 5.79 2.74 11.56
CA PRO A 62 6.77 2.27 10.57
C PRO A 62 7.49 0.98 10.99
N TRP A 63 7.72 0.08 10.03
CA TRP A 63 8.54 -1.12 10.19
C TRP A 63 9.68 -1.15 9.18
N GLN A 64 10.70 -1.97 9.45
CA GLN A 64 11.70 -2.28 8.45
C GLN A 64 11.05 -3.01 7.26
N CYS A 65 11.48 -2.67 6.05
CA CYS A 65 11.03 -3.37 4.87
C CYS A 65 11.53 -4.82 4.84
N ARG A 66 10.65 -5.73 4.44
CA ARG A 66 11.03 -7.10 4.07
C ARG A 66 11.91 -7.10 2.81
N GLN A 67 12.52 -8.25 2.53
CA GLN A 67 13.48 -8.40 1.43
C GLN A 67 12.89 -7.99 0.07
N GLU A 68 11.64 -8.35 -0.21
CA GLU A 68 10.97 -8.05 -1.47
C GLU A 68 10.84 -6.54 -1.69
N PHE A 69 10.49 -5.79 -0.64
CA PHE A 69 10.35 -4.32 -0.71
C PHE A 69 11.70 -3.64 -0.89
N ILE A 70 12.74 -4.13 -0.22
CA ILE A 70 14.10 -3.62 -0.44
C ILE A 70 14.53 -3.84 -1.90
N ASN A 71 14.27 -5.02 -2.46
CA ASN A 71 14.61 -5.29 -3.86
C ASN A 71 13.85 -4.38 -4.82
N GLN A 72 12.56 -4.12 -4.56
CA GLN A 72 11.74 -3.19 -5.34
C GLN A 72 12.30 -1.76 -5.26
N CYS A 73 12.63 -1.29 -4.05
CA CYS A 73 13.25 0.01 -3.87
C CYS A 73 14.64 0.12 -4.53
N GLN A 74 15.45 -0.94 -4.52
CA GLN A 74 16.73 -0.95 -5.23
C GLN A 74 16.54 -0.75 -6.73
N MET A 75 15.56 -1.45 -7.33
CA MET A 75 15.23 -1.29 -8.74
C MET A 75 14.68 0.11 -9.05
N GLU A 76 13.78 0.62 -8.22
CA GLU A 76 13.20 1.97 -8.38
C GLU A 76 14.27 3.05 -8.30
N CYS A 77 15.08 3.06 -7.24
CA CYS A 77 16.14 4.04 -7.08
C CYS A 77 17.15 3.97 -8.23
N ALA A 78 17.59 2.75 -8.61
CA ALA A 78 18.53 2.57 -9.71
C ALA A 78 17.95 3.02 -11.05
N GLY A 79 16.65 2.78 -11.29
CA GLY A 79 15.93 3.25 -12.47
C GLY A 79 15.86 4.78 -12.56
N GLU A 80 15.83 5.47 -11.42
CA GLU A 80 15.93 6.94 -11.34
C GLU A 80 17.38 7.45 -11.26
N GLY A 81 18.39 6.56 -11.26
CA GLY A 81 19.81 6.94 -11.22
C GLY A 81 20.35 7.26 -9.81
N TYR A 82 19.66 6.84 -8.76
CA TYR A 82 20.05 7.07 -7.37
C TYR A 82 20.34 5.76 -6.62
N PRO A 83 21.28 5.75 -5.67
CA PRO A 83 21.42 4.63 -4.74
C PRO A 83 20.25 4.60 -3.75
N LEU A 84 19.84 3.40 -3.35
CA LEU A 84 18.95 3.18 -2.21
C LEU A 84 19.69 3.47 -0.90
N MET A 85 19.12 4.32 -0.05
CA MET A 85 19.63 4.63 1.29
C MET A 85 18.92 3.82 2.37
N GLY A 86 17.61 3.62 2.23
CA GLY A 86 16.81 2.84 3.16
C GLY A 86 15.40 2.56 2.64
N CYS A 87 14.67 1.72 3.36
CA CYS A 87 13.29 1.41 3.04
C CYS A 87 12.45 1.35 4.33
N MET A 88 11.31 2.03 4.32
CA MET A 88 10.35 2.04 5.43
C MET A 88 9.02 1.43 4.99
N TRP A 89 8.56 0.40 5.70
CA TRP A 89 7.21 -0.13 5.52
C TRP A 89 6.23 0.69 6.38
N LEU A 90 5.42 1.51 5.73
CA LEU A 90 4.58 2.53 6.37
C LEU A 90 3.22 1.99 6.81
N ALA A 91 2.61 1.19 5.95
CA ALA A 91 1.29 0.64 6.21
C ALA A 91 1.08 -0.68 5.47
N ASP A 92 0.07 -1.41 5.92
CA ASP A 92 -0.43 -2.61 5.30
C ASP A 92 -1.94 -2.52 5.18
N LEU A 93 -2.44 -2.82 3.99
CA LEU A 93 -3.86 -2.91 3.70
C LEU A 93 -4.19 -4.39 3.61
N LYS A 94 -5.08 -4.85 4.48
CA LYS A 94 -5.67 -6.17 4.38
C LYS A 94 -7.07 -6.05 3.81
N PHE A 95 -7.35 -6.85 2.78
CA PHE A 95 -8.66 -6.95 2.17
C PHE A 95 -9.23 -8.31 2.50
N ASP A 96 -10.21 -8.36 3.39
CA ASP A 96 -11.00 -9.56 3.65
C ASP A 96 -12.21 -9.57 2.70
N TRP A 97 -12.49 -10.68 2.03
CA TRP A 97 -13.64 -10.85 1.13
C TRP A 97 -14.44 -12.08 1.53
N GLU A 98 -15.76 -11.93 1.53
CA GLU A 98 -16.71 -13.00 1.81
C GLU A 98 -17.79 -12.97 0.72
N GLY A 99 -18.07 -14.11 0.10
CA GLY A 99 -19.12 -14.20 -0.91
C GLY A 99 -19.26 -15.58 -1.54
N SER A 100 -20.03 -15.63 -2.62
CA SER A 100 -20.29 -16.86 -3.37
C SER A 100 -19.79 -16.73 -4.79
N ILE A 101 -19.03 -17.71 -5.27
CA ILE A 101 -18.67 -17.77 -6.69
C ILE A 101 -19.97 -18.07 -7.47
N ILE A 102 -20.37 -17.17 -8.37
CA ILE A 102 -21.65 -17.32 -9.12
C ILE A 102 -21.74 -18.67 -9.86
N LEU A 103 -20.60 -19.25 -10.24
CA LEU A 103 -20.52 -20.51 -10.97
C LEU A 103 -20.74 -21.76 -10.09
N LEU A 104 -20.47 -21.68 -8.77
CA LEU A 104 -20.57 -22.79 -7.82
C LEU A 104 -21.06 -22.22 -6.48
N PRO A 105 -22.22 -22.63 -5.95
CA PRO A 105 -22.80 -22.08 -4.72
C PRO A 105 -22.06 -22.62 -3.48
N VAL A 106 -20.77 -22.29 -3.38
CA VAL A 106 -19.91 -22.51 -2.24
C VAL A 106 -19.55 -21.15 -1.67
N ASP A 107 -19.68 -21.01 -0.37
CA ASP A 107 -19.18 -19.85 0.35
C ASP A 107 -17.66 -19.86 0.27
N VAL A 108 -17.07 -18.73 -0.10
CA VAL A 108 -15.63 -18.56 -0.22
C VAL A 108 -15.21 -17.38 0.63
N ASP A 109 -14.24 -17.64 1.50
CA ASP A 109 -13.47 -16.61 2.19
C ASP A 109 -12.15 -16.44 1.45
N ALA A 110 -11.87 -15.22 1.00
CA ALA A 110 -10.64 -14.88 0.31
C ALA A 110 -10.07 -13.57 0.87
N GLY A 111 -8.81 -13.28 0.56
CA GLY A 111 -8.25 -11.99 0.91
C GLY A 111 -6.88 -11.76 0.32
N SER A 112 -6.46 -10.49 0.37
CA SER A 112 -5.15 -10.07 -0.08
C SER A 112 -4.54 -9.09 0.91
N ARG A 113 -3.22 -8.89 0.79
CA ARG A 113 -2.51 -7.82 1.48
C ARG A 113 -1.75 -6.97 0.49
N TYR A 114 -1.69 -5.68 0.79
CA TYR A 114 -0.92 -4.72 0.03
C TYR A 114 -0.14 -3.84 0.98
N GLY A 115 1.19 -3.90 0.90
CA GLY A 115 2.05 -3.07 1.73
C GLY A 115 2.39 -1.77 1.04
N ILE A 116 2.26 -0.68 1.79
CA ILE A 116 2.71 0.65 1.41
C ILE A 116 4.08 0.85 2.06
N TYR A 117 5.09 1.06 1.23
CA TYR A 117 6.46 1.29 1.67
C TYR A 117 7.06 2.51 0.97
N HIS A 118 8.03 3.12 1.63
CA HIS A 118 8.76 4.28 1.15
C HIS A 118 10.20 3.90 0.84
N CYS A 119 10.60 4.15 -0.41
CA CYS A 119 11.98 4.01 -0.88
C CYS A 119 12.75 5.31 -0.65
N CYS A 120 13.69 5.29 0.29
CA CYS A 120 14.55 6.41 0.58
C CYS A 120 15.74 6.37 -0.37
N CYS A 121 15.55 6.78 -1.62
CA CYS A 121 16.66 6.96 -2.54
C CYS A 121 17.42 8.24 -2.22
N LYS A 122 18.67 8.37 -2.66
CA LYS A 122 19.47 9.59 -2.51
C LYS A 122 19.01 10.73 -3.43
N PHE A 123 17.72 11.07 -3.37
CA PHE A 123 17.10 12.11 -4.18
C PHE A 123 17.65 13.50 -3.83
N PRO A 124 17.71 14.42 -4.81
CA PRO A 124 17.90 15.83 -4.51
C PRO A 124 16.69 16.37 -3.73
N THR A 125 16.92 17.43 -2.98
CA THR A 125 15.88 18.10 -2.21
C THR A 125 15.34 19.30 -2.95
N ARG A 126 14.03 19.56 -2.81
CA ARG A 126 13.39 20.79 -3.28
C ARG A 126 13.92 21.98 -2.49
N THR A 127 13.97 23.14 -3.12
CA THR A 127 14.11 24.40 -2.40
C THR A 127 12.87 24.66 -1.53
N LYS A 128 13.00 25.57 -0.55
CA LYS A 128 11.86 25.97 0.29
C LYS A 128 10.67 26.51 -0.53
N ALA A 129 10.95 27.25 -1.60
CA ALA A 129 9.92 27.83 -2.46
C ALA A 129 9.17 26.76 -3.25
N GLU A 130 9.90 25.83 -3.88
CA GLU A 130 9.30 24.70 -4.62
C GLU A 130 8.49 23.79 -3.71
N ASN A 131 8.99 23.54 -2.50
CA ASN A 131 8.26 22.72 -1.53
C ASN A 131 6.97 23.40 -1.05
N GLU A 132 6.97 24.73 -0.90
CA GLU A 132 5.74 25.47 -0.57
C GLU A 132 4.72 25.40 -1.72
N VAL A 133 5.16 25.54 -2.98
CA VAL A 133 4.29 25.35 -4.15
C VAL A 133 3.66 23.95 -4.15
N ALA A 134 4.45 22.90 -3.89
CA ALA A 134 3.94 21.53 -3.80
C ALA A 134 2.88 21.38 -2.69
N ARG A 135 3.14 21.95 -1.50
CA ARG A 135 2.19 21.96 -0.37
C ARG A 135 0.89 22.67 -0.74
N GLN A 136 0.95 23.79 -1.44
CA GLN A 136 -0.24 24.51 -1.90
C GLN A 136 -1.03 23.69 -2.93
N GLY A 137 -0.33 22.99 -3.84
CA GLY A 137 -0.95 22.03 -4.76
C GLY A 137 -1.81 20.99 -4.03
N TRP A 138 -1.26 20.35 -3.01
CA TRP A 138 -2.01 19.40 -2.17
C TRP A 138 -3.21 20.06 -1.48
N LYS A 139 -3.02 21.22 -0.82
CA LYS A 139 -4.11 21.93 -0.11
C LYS A 139 -5.29 22.23 -1.03
N ASN A 140 -5.03 22.56 -2.30
CA ASN A 140 -6.06 22.91 -3.28
C ASN A 140 -6.92 21.71 -3.70
N VAL A 141 -6.36 20.49 -3.74
CA VAL A 141 -7.07 19.29 -4.22
C VAL A 141 -7.48 18.33 -3.12
N MET A 142 -6.97 18.49 -1.89
CA MET A 142 -7.16 17.54 -0.78
C MET A 142 -8.63 17.14 -0.57
N LYS A 143 -9.58 18.08 -0.71
CA LYS A 143 -11.01 17.79 -0.52
C LYS A 143 -11.55 16.84 -1.62
N SER A 144 -11.27 17.12 -2.89
CA SER A 144 -11.72 16.27 -3.99
C SER A 144 -10.98 14.93 -4.00
N PHE A 145 -9.68 14.93 -3.66
CA PHE A 145 -8.88 13.73 -3.49
C PHE A 145 -9.52 12.75 -2.50
N ARG A 146 -9.85 13.23 -1.27
CA ARG A 146 -10.48 12.39 -0.23
C ARG A 146 -11.81 11.82 -0.68
N LYS A 147 -12.59 12.59 -1.45
CA LYS A 147 -13.85 12.12 -2.03
C LYS A 147 -13.60 10.96 -3.01
N SER A 148 -12.72 11.14 -3.99
CA SER A 148 -12.40 10.10 -4.99
C SER A 148 -11.76 8.85 -4.36
N TRP A 149 -10.94 9.02 -3.33
CA TRP A 149 -10.45 7.89 -2.53
C TRP A 149 -11.60 7.15 -1.85
N SER A 150 -12.54 7.90 -1.26
CA SER A 150 -13.66 7.32 -0.52
C SER A 150 -14.61 6.49 -1.39
N GLU A 151 -14.81 6.93 -2.64
CA GLU A 151 -15.59 6.21 -3.64
C GLU A 151 -15.01 4.82 -3.98
N ARG A 152 -13.71 4.61 -3.76
CA ARG A 152 -13.00 3.37 -4.09
C ARG A 152 -12.76 2.45 -2.89
N PHE A 153 -12.46 3.03 -1.73
CA PHE A 153 -11.95 2.30 -0.58
C PHE A 153 -12.84 2.39 0.67
N GLY A 154 -13.97 3.12 0.59
CA GLY A 154 -14.81 3.46 1.73
C GLY A 154 -14.42 4.81 2.35
N GLU A 155 -15.21 5.33 3.29
CA GLU A 155 -15.03 6.70 3.80
C GLU A 155 -13.60 7.00 4.27
N TRP A 156 -13.06 8.13 3.82
CA TRP A 156 -11.79 8.66 4.32
C TRP A 156 -11.84 8.76 5.85
N PRO A 157 -10.88 8.17 6.58
CA PRO A 157 -10.94 8.12 8.04
C PRO A 157 -11.07 9.50 8.71
N VAL A 158 -11.93 9.55 9.72
CA VAL A 158 -12.17 10.74 10.56
C VAL A 158 -12.01 10.37 12.03
N GLU A 159 -11.41 11.27 12.80
CA GLU A 159 -11.31 11.17 14.26
C GLU A 159 -11.70 12.51 14.89
N LYS A 160 -12.64 12.47 15.84
CA LYS A 160 -13.13 13.67 16.57
C LYS A 160 -13.53 14.83 15.62
N GLY A 161 -14.19 14.50 14.51
CA GLY A 161 -14.64 15.47 13.50
C GLY A 161 -13.56 16.02 12.57
N LYS A 162 -12.31 15.53 12.66
CA LYS A 162 -11.20 15.91 11.79
C LYS A 162 -10.81 14.75 10.89
N SER A 163 -10.75 14.98 9.58
CA SER A 163 -10.21 14.00 8.64
C SER A 163 -8.74 13.73 8.95
N TRP A 164 -8.35 12.47 8.87
CA TRP A 164 -6.95 12.06 8.95
C TRP A 164 -6.09 12.77 7.89
N PRO A 165 -4.82 13.11 8.17
CA PRO A 165 -3.91 13.63 7.17
C PRO A 165 -3.72 12.64 6.02
N GLY A 166 -3.45 13.19 4.83
CA GLY A 166 -2.94 12.40 3.72
C GLY A 166 -1.43 12.37 3.81
N HIS A 167 -0.86 11.19 4.01
CA HIS A 167 0.58 10.97 4.08
C HIS A 167 1.14 10.76 2.69
N HIS A 168 2.17 11.52 2.31
CA HIS A 168 2.88 11.30 1.06
C HIS A 168 3.91 10.17 1.22
N ILE A 169 3.80 9.10 0.43
CA ILE A 169 4.72 7.96 0.48
C ILE A 169 6.14 8.44 0.20
N ARG A 170 6.39 9.03 -0.97
CA ARG A 170 7.56 9.88 -1.22
C ARG A 170 7.22 11.29 -0.78
N ASP A 171 7.95 11.82 0.20
CA ASP A 171 7.65 13.14 0.73
C ASP A 171 7.89 14.25 -0.31
N LEU A 172 7.25 15.40 -0.06
CA LEU A 172 7.36 16.55 -0.96
C LEU A 172 8.77 17.15 -1.00
N TRP A 173 9.53 17.09 0.09
CA TRP A 173 10.88 17.64 0.14
C TRP A 173 11.82 16.90 -0.82
N HIS A 174 11.66 15.59 -0.99
CA HIS A 174 12.46 14.75 -1.89
C HIS A 174 11.79 14.47 -3.24
N GLY A 175 10.91 15.38 -3.69
CA GLY A 175 10.37 15.34 -5.04
C GLY A 175 9.06 14.56 -5.22
N GLY A 176 8.44 14.09 -4.13
CA GLY A 176 7.13 13.44 -4.20
C GLY A 176 6.08 14.30 -4.88
N ASP A 177 5.26 13.67 -5.73
CA ASP A 177 4.15 14.36 -6.38
C ASP A 177 3.07 14.71 -5.33
N PRO A 178 2.66 15.98 -5.21
CA PRO A 178 1.72 16.41 -4.20
C PRO A 178 0.29 15.91 -4.39
N VAL A 179 -0.07 15.40 -5.57
CA VAL A 179 -1.45 15.07 -5.95
C VAL A 179 -1.62 13.70 -6.61
N ASP A 180 -0.52 12.96 -6.83
CA ASP A 180 -0.58 11.58 -7.34
C ASP A 180 -1.37 10.66 -6.37
N PRO A 181 -2.48 10.03 -6.82
CA PRO A 181 -3.25 9.10 -6.01
C PRO A 181 -2.48 7.88 -5.53
N ASN A 182 -1.37 7.52 -6.20
CA ASN A 182 -0.52 6.42 -5.75
C ASN A 182 0.55 6.86 -4.75
N ASN A 183 0.75 8.17 -4.56
CA ASN A 183 1.71 8.72 -3.60
C ASN A 183 1.06 9.10 -2.27
N ILE A 184 -0.26 8.93 -2.08
CA ILE A 184 -0.97 9.46 -0.91
C ILE A 184 -1.92 8.43 -0.31
N PHE A 185 -1.83 8.23 1.01
CA PHE A 185 -2.76 7.39 1.77
C PHE A 185 -3.19 8.05 3.08
N PRO A 186 -4.37 7.72 3.65
CA PRO A 186 -4.76 8.22 4.96
C PRO A 186 -3.86 7.64 6.05
N ALA A 187 -3.34 8.48 6.95
CA ALA A 187 -2.61 8.03 8.14
C ALA A 187 -3.21 8.67 9.39
N GLN A 188 -3.27 7.94 10.51
CA GLN A 188 -3.70 8.55 11.77
C GLN A 188 -2.74 9.71 12.13
N PRO A 189 -3.20 10.82 12.71
CA PRO A 189 -2.34 11.98 12.99
C PRO A 189 -1.00 11.63 13.67
N ASP A 190 -1.02 10.85 14.74
CA ASP A 190 0.20 10.49 15.47
C ASP A 190 1.14 9.60 14.61
N VAL A 191 0.58 8.71 13.79
CA VAL A 191 1.35 7.88 12.85
C VAL A 191 1.97 8.72 11.73
N HIS A 192 1.22 9.67 11.21
CA HIS A 192 1.69 10.59 10.18
C HIS A 192 2.91 11.40 10.67
N ASP A 193 2.85 11.86 11.91
CA ASP A 193 3.94 12.60 12.54
C ASP A 193 5.16 11.68 12.76
N VAL A 194 4.96 10.45 13.25
CA VAL A 194 6.03 9.45 13.38
C VAL A 194 6.69 9.15 12.04
N HIS A 195 5.93 8.94 10.95
CA HIS A 195 6.52 8.74 9.64
C HIS A 195 7.42 9.93 9.24
N THR A 196 6.90 11.16 9.39
CA THR A 196 7.61 12.39 9.05
C THR A 196 8.92 12.53 9.83
N GLU A 197 8.92 12.18 11.12
CA GLU A 197 10.11 12.20 11.98
C GLU A 197 11.17 11.17 11.57
N GLN A 198 10.77 10.02 11.04
CA GLN A 198 11.69 8.92 10.69
C GLN A 198 12.32 9.06 9.29
N TYR A 199 11.69 9.80 8.37
CA TYR A 199 12.17 9.97 6.99
C TYR A 199 13.62 10.47 6.90
N PRO A 200 14.04 11.51 7.64
CA PRO A 200 15.43 11.98 7.59
C PRO A 200 16.46 10.88 7.88
N ALA A 201 16.20 10.02 8.88
CA ALA A 201 17.10 8.92 9.20
C ALA A 201 17.16 7.87 8.06
N CYS A 202 16.04 7.66 7.37
CA CYS A 202 15.97 6.75 6.23
C CYS A 202 16.73 7.29 5.02
N TYR A 203 16.56 8.57 4.69
CA TYR A 203 17.31 9.25 3.63
C TYR A 203 18.82 9.36 3.92
N ASP A 204 19.20 9.45 5.19
CA ASP A 204 20.60 9.40 5.63
C ASP A 204 21.21 7.97 5.57
N GLY A 205 20.41 6.96 5.24
CA GLY A 205 20.82 5.55 5.22
C GLY A 205 21.21 5.00 6.59
N LYS A 206 20.53 5.46 7.64
CA LYS A 206 20.76 5.02 9.02
C LYS A 206 19.92 3.80 9.37
N ALA A 207 20.38 3.04 10.35
CA ALA A 207 19.60 1.99 10.97
C ALA A 207 18.34 2.58 11.66
N PRO A 208 17.21 1.85 11.68
CA PRO A 208 17.05 0.48 11.18
C PRO A 208 16.74 0.40 9.67
N TRP A 209 16.49 1.53 9.01
CA TRP A 209 15.92 1.59 7.66
C TRP A 209 16.84 1.07 6.54
N ASN A 210 18.15 0.98 6.81
CA ASN A 210 19.14 0.40 5.90
C ASN A 210 19.31 -1.13 6.07
N THR A 211 18.46 -1.79 6.86
CA THR A 211 18.52 -3.24 7.10
C THR A 211 17.19 -3.93 6.82
N VAL A 212 17.27 -5.19 6.37
CA VAL A 212 16.11 -6.03 6.06
C VAL A 212 15.36 -6.41 7.34
N GLY A 213 14.05 -6.18 7.31
CA GLY A 213 13.11 -6.56 8.36
C GLY A 213 12.49 -7.95 8.14
N PRO A 214 11.57 -8.36 9.03
CA PRO A 214 10.84 -9.62 8.89
C PRO A 214 9.81 -9.55 7.75
N ASN A 215 9.40 -10.72 7.24
CA ASN A 215 8.38 -10.80 6.18
C ASN A 215 7.01 -10.24 6.60
N LEU A 216 6.66 -10.38 7.89
CA LEU A 216 5.49 -9.76 8.49
C LEU A 216 5.87 -9.27 9.91
N PRO A 217 5.90 -7.95 10.15
CA PRO A 217 6.41 -7.39 11.40
C PRO A 217 5.39 -7.35 12.53
N TYR A 218 4.11 -7.65 12.26
CA TYR A 218 3.04 -7.55 13.25
C TYR A 218 2.02 -8.70 13.15
N THR A 219 1.13 -8.79 14.13
CA THR A 219 -0.02 -9.70 14.11
C THR A 219 -1.33 -8.94 13.93
N ASP A 220 -2.33 -9.59 13.34
CA ASP A 220 -3.68 -9.00 13.12
C ASP A 220 -4.46 -8.67 14.41
N ASN A 221 -3.99 -9.20 15.54
CA ASN A 221 -4.63 -9.18 16.86
C ASN A 221 -4.23 -7.95 17.69
#